data_AF-A0A520I4S0-F1
#
_entry.id   AF-A0A520I4S0-F1
#
_cell.length_a   1.000
_cell.length_b   1.000
_cell.length_c   1.000
_cell.angle_alpha   90.00
_cell.angle_beta   90.00
_cell.angle_gamma   90.00
#
_symmetry.space_group_name_H-M   'P 1'
#
loop_
_entity.id
_entity.type
_entity.pdbx_description
1 polymer ?
#
loop_
_entity_poly.entity_id
_entity_poly.type
_entity_poly.pdbx_seq_one_letter_code
_entity_poly.pdbx_strand_id
1 'polypeptide(L)' 'EIVERPDHPWFVGVQFHPELKSKPFDPHPLFASFIQAALTKSRLV' A
#
# COMPACT_ATOMS: atom_id res chain seq x y z
N GLU A 1 -0.67 -14.53 -4.73
CA GLU A 1 0.10 -14.71 -3.48
C GLU A 1 0.48 -13.34 -2.91
N ILE A 2 0.67 -13.24 -1.59
CA ILE A 2 0.97 -12.01 -0.85
C ILE A 2 2.16 -12.28 0.09
N VAL A 3 3.09 -11.34 0.20
CA VAL A 3 4.21 -11.36 1.15
C VAL A 3 4.25 -10.07 1.96
N GLU A 4 4.59 -10.18 3.24
CA GLU A 4 4.74 -9.06 4.16
C GLU A 4 6.10 -9.14 4.87
N ARG A 5 6.64 -7.98 5.29
CA ARG A 5 7.90 -7.92 6.05
C ARG A 5 7.68 -7.22 7.41
N PRO A 6 7.62 -7.98 8.53
CA PRO A 6 7.18 -7.45 9.83
C PRO A 6 8.06 -6.33 10.42
N ASP A 7 9.36 -6.30 10.10
CA ASP A 7 10.32 -5.31 10.60
C ASP A 7 10.30 -3.97 9.84
N HIS A 8 9.45 -3.83 8.82
CA HIS A 8 9.32 -2.60 8.05
C HIS A 8 7.98 -1.92 8.36
N PRO A 9 7.94 -0.57 8.54
CA PRO A 9 6.72 0.14 8.97
C PRO A 9 5.53 -0.01 8.03
N TRP A 10 5.78 -0.32 6.76
CA TRP A 10 4.76 -0.74 5.79
C TRP A 10 5.43 -1.49 4.65
N PHE A 11 5.22 -2.80 4.50
CA PHE A 11 5.76 -3.58 3.39
C PHE A 11 4.80 -4.69 3.01
N VAL A 12 4.25 -4.60 1.79
CA VAL A 12 3.38 -5.62 1.19
C VAL A 12 3.77 -5.81 -0.26
N GLY A 13 4.04 -7.05 -0.66
CA GLY A 13 4.26 -7.46 -2.04
C GLY A 13 3.15 -8.39 -2.52
N VAL A 14 2.70 -8.23 -3.76
CA VAL A 14 1.63 -9.07 -4.35
C VAL A 14 2.03 -9.52 -5.76
N GLN A 15 1.62 -10.73 -6.13
CA GLN A 15 1.86 -11.27 -7.49
C GLN A 15 0.72 -10.99 -8.49
N PHE A 16 -0.46 -10.61 -7.98
CA PHE A 16 -1.58 -10.21 -8.84
C PHE A 16 -1.51 -8.72 -9.16
N HIS A 17 -2.39 -8.26 -10.05
CA HIS A 17 -2.46 -6.88 -10.52
C HIS A 17 -3.58 -6.07 -9.83
N PRO A 18 -3.37 -5.52 -8.61
CA PRO A 18 -4.38 -4.72 -7.91
C PRO A 18 -4.74 -3.42 -8.65
N GLU A 19 -3.85 -2.91 -9.50
CA GLU A 19 -4.05 -1.74 -10.34
C GLU A 19 -5.24 -1.88 -11.28
N LEU A 20 -5.48 -3.09 -11.80
CA LEU A 20 -6.60 -3.35 -12.71
C LEU A 20 -7.97 -3.31 -12.00
N LYS A 21 -7.97 -3.35 -10.66
CA LYS A 21 -9.19 -3.29 -9.84
C LYS A 21 -9.38 -1.93 -9.15
N SER A 22 -8.41 -1.04 -9.19
CA SER A 22 -8.47 0.28 -8.56
C SER A 22 -9.27 1.26 -9.43
N LYS A 23 -10.10 2.11 -8.81
CA LYS A 23 -10.91 3.13 -9.50
C LYS A 23 -10.73 4.51 -8.84
N PRO A 24 -10.99 5.62 -9.56
CA PRO A 24 -10.80 6.97 -9.02
C PRO A 24 -11.57 7.26 -7.71
N PHE A 25 -12.80 6.76 -7.60
CA PHE A 25 -13.67 6.95 -6.42
C PHE A 25 -13.74 5.72 -5.51
N ASP A 26 -13.00 4.67 -5.84
CA ASP A 26 -12.92 3.43 -5.07
C ASP A 26 -11.50 2.85 -5.23
N PRO A 27 -10.50 3.51 -4.62
CA PRO A 27 -9.11 3.12 -4.78
C PRO A 27 -8.86 1.78 -4.09
N HIS A 28 -8.07 0.91 -4.73
CA HIS A 28 -7.74 -0.38 -4.13
C HIS A 28 -7.04 -0.17 -2.78
N PRO A 29 -7.40 -0.92 -1.72
CA PRO A 29 -6.90 -0.70 -0.36
C PRO A 29 -5.37 -0.68 -0.24
N LEU A 30 -4.66 -1.51 -1.02
CA LEU A 30 -3.19 -1.52 -1.05
C LEU A 30 -2.59 -0.15 -1.41
N PHE A 31 -3.15 0.55 -2.40
CA PHE A 31 -2.63 1.87 -2.79
C PHE A 31 -3.01 2.93 -1.76
N ALA A 32 -4.25 2.92 -1.28
CA ALA A 32 -4.70 3.87 -0.26
C ALA A 32 -3.85 3.76 1.02
N SER A 33 -3.61 2.53 1.49
CA SER A 33 -2.77 2.26 2.66
C SER A 33 -1.30 2.62 2.43
N PHE A 34 -0.74 2.33 1.25
CA PHE A 34 0.64 2.71 0.90
C PHE A 34 0.86 4.23 1.01
N ILE A 35 -0.05 5.01 0.42
CA ILE A 35 0.04 6.48 0.47
C ILE A 35 -0.14 6.99 1.90
N GLN A 36 -1.05 6.41 2.69
CA GLN A 36 -1.23 6.75 4.11
C GLN A 36 0.05 6.51 4.92
N ALA A 37 0.72 5.38 4.70
CA ALA A 37 1.98 5.05 5.35
C ALA A 37 3.10 6.01 4.92
N ALA A 38 3.17 6.36 3.63
CA ALA A 38 4.12 7.33 3.10
C ALA A 38 3.90 8.73 3.71
N LEU A 39 2.65 9.19 3.81
CA LEU A 39 2.30 10.46 4.47
C LEU A 39 2.69 10.46 5.94
N THR A 40 2.42 9.38 6.66
CA THR A 40 2.83 9.23 8.07
C THR A 40 4.35 9.32 8.21
N LYS A 41 5.10 8.60 7.36
CA LYS A 41 6.57 8.61 7.37
C LYS A 41 7.14 9.98 6.98
N SER A 42 6.56 10.65 5.99
CA SER A 42 6.98 11.99 5.56
C SER A 42 6.77 13.07 6.62
N ARG A 43 5.84 12.86 7.57
CA ARG A 43 5.58 13.78 8.69
C ARG A 43 6.47 13.52 9.91
N LEU A 44 7.26 12.45 9.89
CA LEU A 44 8.22 12.10 10.94
C LEU A 44 9.62 12.66 10.65
N VAL A 45 9.71 13.65 9.75
CA VAL A 45 10.94 14.40 9.42
C VAL A 45 10.82 15.82 9.95
#